data_AF-A0A099YZW8-F1
#
_entry.id   AF-A0A099YZW8-F1
#
_cell.length_a   1.000
_cell.length_b   1.000
_cell.length_c   1.000
_cell.angle_alpha   90.00
_cell.angle_beta   90.00
_cell.angle_gamma   90.00
#
_symmetry.space_group_name_H-M   'P 1'
#
loop_
_entity.id
_entity.type
_entity.pdbx_description
1 polymer ?
#
loop_
_entity_poly.entity_id
_entity_poly.type
_entity_poly.pdbx_seq_one_letter_code
_entity_poly.pdbx_strand_id
1 'polypeptide(L)'
;LFSWQVSYFTSLSRQEEFEQNAKAVIPLFSITYFLTITFSIVSCLRLSCVRNNIWLASCGVVSAGLAVLSSFGLMMYCGVPFVVTVANAPFLILGVGVDDMFIMIACWEKSVKEVEKSDTKARMGETYTEAAVSVTITTLTDVLAFFIGTWTAFPSVRSFCLYTGTAFIFCYVYTLTFFGAILVLNHKREKKDRHWITCMPVKTDENKSRLYNVCCIGNCSGESPESEPEHPMSKFFERYYGPFFTNKWVKLLVVLLYGAYVGGSIYGCTQIKEGIDLRNLATDDSYVIQYYNDDDKYFSEYGPRVMVVVNGSVEYWNESVRAAIENCMENLEDISYVDKNLSESWLAVYTKIAQRASLNINNKDIFITNLSTLFRFYPDFEWDINKTQDKIEASRFFIQTVNVTTAVDEKNLLNKLRDTAKQCSIPLMLYHPAFIYYDQYLVIVQNTMQNVLIAAGAMLIVSLLLIPNPFCCLWVTFAIASVIIGVAGFMTFWHVNLDSISMINLVICIGFSVDFSAHISYAFVSSEKPSANERAIDALYMLGYPVLQGAISTILGVVVLAAARAYIFRTFFKIMFLVILFGALHGLVFIPVFLTFF
;
A
#
# COMPACT_ATOMS: atom_id res chain seq x y z
N LEU A 1 10.76 -38.21 -32.19
CA LEU A 1 11.12 -38.12 -30.76
C LEU A 1 10.02 -37.31 -30.08
N PHE A 2 9.21 -37.94 -29.22
CA PHE A 2 8.23 -37.20 -28.42
C PHE A 2 8.99 -36.51 -27.29
N SER A 3 9.00 -35.17 -27.25
CA SER A 3 9.47 -34.42 -26.08
C SER A 3 8.33 -34.30 -25.09
N TRP A 4 8.51 -34.85 -23.90
CA TRP A 4 7.56 -34.70 -22.79
C TRP A 4 7.92 -33.43 -22.02
N GLN A 5 6.94 -32.56 -21.80
CA GLN A 5 7.06 -31.42 -20.89
C GLN A 5 6.35 -31.79 -19.58
N VAL A 6 7.07 -31.70 -18.46
CA VAL A 6 6.57 -32.09 -17.14
C VAL A 6 6.62 -30.86 -16.24
N SER A 7 5.48 -30.50 -15.66
CA SER A 7 5.36 -29.52 -14.59
C SER A 7 5.19 -30.21 -13.25
N TYR A 8 5.70 -29.63 -12.17
CA TYR A 8 5.68 -30.24 -10.84
C TYR A 8 5.52 -29.18 -9.74
N PHE A 9 4.97 -29.62 -8.60
CA PHE A 9 4.79 -28.82 -7.41
C PHE A 9 5.03 -29.68 -6.17
N THR A 10 5.70 -29.13 -5.16
CA THR A 10 5.85 -29.78 -3.85
C THR A 10 5.28 -28.88 -2.76
N SER A 11 5.06 -29.45 -1.56
CA SER A 11 4.60 -28.68 -0.40
C SER A 11 5.54 -27.52 -0.02
N LEU A 12 6.82 -27.59 -0.40
CA LEU A 12 7.83 -26.57 -0.13
C LEU A 12 7.98 -25.53 -1.26
N SER A 13 7.60 -25.87 -2.50
CA SER A 13 7.76 -24.99 -3.68
C SER A 13 7.27 -23.57 -3.43
N ARG A 14 6.11 -23.41 -2.78
CA ARG A 14 5.52 -22.09 -2.53
C ARG A 14 6.34 -21.26 -1.54
N GLN A 15 6.85 -21.89 -0.48
CA GLN A 15 7.64 -21.19 0.54
C GLN A 15 8.99 -20.75 -0.06
N GLU A 16 9.65 -21.62 -0.81
CA GLU A 16 10.93 -21.33 -1.44
C GLU A 16 10.84 -20.16 -2.44
N GLU A 17 9.80 -20.14 -3.29
CA GLU A 17 9.55 -19.03 -4.22
C GLU A 17 9.30 -17.71 -3.49
N PHE A 18 8.58 -17.75 -2.37
CA PHE A 18 8.28 -16.55 -1.58
C PHE A 18 9.54 -15.97 -0.90
N GLU A 19 10.43 -16.83 -0.40
CA GLU A 19 11.70 -16.40 0.19
C GLU A 19 12.67 -15.84 -0.87
N GLN A 20 12.65 -16.37 -2.09
CA GLN A 20 13.45 -15.85 -3.21
C GLN A 20 13.01 -14.44 -3.63
N ASN A 21 11.69 -14.16 -3.63
CA ASN A 21 11.15 -12.83 -3.92
C ASN A 21 11.75 -11.73 -3.02
N ALA A 22 11.94 -12.00 -1.72
CA ALA A 22 12.52 -11.03 -0.79
C ALA A 22 13.97 -10.66 -1.16
N LYS A 23 14.77 -11.64 -1.58
CA LYS A 23 16.19 -11.45 -1.92
C LYS A 23 16.35 -10.72 -3.26
N ALA A 24 15.44 -10.95 -4.21
CA ALA A 24 15.49 -10.36 -5.55
C ALA A 24 15.41 -8.83 -5.56
N VAL A 25 14.87 -8.21 -4.50
CA VAL A 25 14.67 -6.76 -4.43
C VAL A 25 15.84 -6.00 -3.81
N ILE A 26 16.79 -6.70 -3.18
CA ILE A 26 17.96 -6.06 -2.54
C ILE A 26 18.73 -5.15 -3.52
N PRO A 27 19.06 -5.59 -4.76
CA PRO A 27 19.76 -4.73 -5.72
C PRO A 27 18.95 -3.50 -6.14
N LEU A 28 17.62 -3.59 -6.12
CA LEU A 28 16.73 -2.49 -6.52
C LEU A 28 16.84 -1.31 -5.55
N PHE A 29 17.10 -1.55 -4.25
CA PHE A 29 17.34 -0.46 -3.30
C PHE A 29 18.50 0.43 -3.72
N SER A 30 19.65 -0.15 -4.07
CA SER A 30 20.82 0.64 -4.47
C SER A 30 20.54 1.50 -5.70
N ILE A 31 19.79 0.96 -6.66
CA ILE A 31 19.37 1.70 -7.86
C ILE A 31 18.44 2.85 -7.47
N THR A 32 17.44 2.60 -6.62
CA THR A 32 16.52 3.64 -6.16
C THR A 32 17.24 4.78 -5.46
N TYR A 33 18.16 4.49 -4.52
CA TYR A 33 18.92 5.53 -3.83
C TYR A 33 19.78 6.34 -4.81
N PHE A 34 20.43 5.68 -5.77
CA PHE A 34 21.21 6.38 -6.78
C PHE A 34 20.33 7.32 -7.63
N LEU A 35 19.15 6.86 -8.06
CA LEU A 35 18.21 7.64 -8.85
C LEU A 35 17.65 8.83 -8.06
N THR A 36 17.22 8.64 -6.81
CA THR A 36 16.67 9.72 -5.98
C THR A 36 17.74 10.74 -5.60
N ILE A 37 18.96 10.32 -5.25
CA ILE A 37 20.09 11.24 -5.01
C ILE A 37 20.39 12.06 -6.27
N THR A 38 20.48 11.41 -7.43
CA THR A 38 20.76 12.08 -8.70
C THR A 38 19.67 13.09 -9.03
N PHE A 39 18.40 12.70 -8.89
CA PHE A 39 17.27 13.60 -9.10
C PHE A 39 17.30 14.78 -8.13
N SER A 40 17.49 14.56 -6.83
CA SER A 40 17.56 15.63 -5.83
C SER A 40 18.72 16.59 -6.10
N ILE A 41 19.88 16.07 -6.54
CA ILE A 41 21.02 16.89 -6.94
C ILE A 41 20.68 17.76 -8.16
N VAL A 42 20.09 17.18 -9.21
CA VAL A 42 19.74 17.90 -10.43
C VAL A 42 18.66 18.95 -10.16
N SER A 43 17.65 18.58 -9.38
CA SER A 43 16.50 19.42 -9.02
C SER A 43 16.88 20.62 -8.13
N CYS A 44 17.93 20.49 -7.31
CA CYS A 44 18.45 21.55 -6.46
C CYS A 44 19.71 22.23 -7.04
N LEU A 45 20.12 21.89 -8.27
CA LEU A 45 21.36 22.40 -8.84
C LEU A 45 21.26 23.91 -9.13
N ARG A 46 22.29 24.65 -8.70
CA ARG A 46 22.41 26.09 -8.97
C ARG A 46 23.71 26.36 -9.74
N LEU A 47 23.66 27.28 -10.70
CA LEU A 47 24.78 27.68 -11.56
C LEU A 47 25.81 28.58 -10.84
N SER A 48 26.06 28.38 -9.54
CA SER A 48 27.04 29.13 -8.75
C SER A 48 27.89 28.16 -7.92
N CYS A 49 29.22 28.32 -7.91
CA CYS A 49 30.08 27.42 -7.12
C CYS A 49 30.02 27.68 -5.61
N VAL A 50 29.45 28.80 -5.16
CA VAL A 50 29.26 29.07 -3.72
C VAL A 50 27.89 28.58 -3.28
N ARG A 51 26.84 28.85 -4.04
CA ARG A 51 25.44 28.63 -3.64
C ARG A 51 24.85 27.29 -4.11
N ASN A 52 25.70 26.33 -4.42
CA ASN A 52 25.26 25.02 -4.90
C ASN A 52 24.75 24.14 -3.74
N ASN A 53 23.57 23.52 -3.92
CA ASN A 53 22.87 22.74 -2.90
C ASN A 53 23.14 21.22 -3.00
N ILE A 54 24.19 20.77 -3.70
CA ILE A 54 24.49 19.35 -3.88
C ILE A 54 24.61 18.59 -2.54
N TRP A 55 25.38 19.13 -1.59
CA TRP A 55 25.54 18.51 -0.27
C TRP A 55 24.23 18.52 0.52
N LEU A 56 23.47 19.60 0.40
CA LEU A 56 22.17 19.73 1.06
C LEU A 56 21.21 18.65 0.55
N ALA A 57 21.03 18.53 -0.76
CA ALA A 57 20.19 17.52 -1.40
C ALA A 57 20.65 16.08 -1.08
N SER A 58 21.96 15.82 -1.10
CA SER A 58 22.51 14.49 -0.78
C SER A 58 22.28 14.11 0.67
N CYS A 59 22.54 15.02 1.60
CA CYS A 59 22.35 14.77 3.03
C CYS A 59 20.88 14.63 3.42
N GLY A 60 19.94 15.29 2.73
CA GLY A 60 18.52 15.09 2.96
C GLY A 60 18.03 13.71 2.51
N VAL A 61 18.52 13.18 1.38
CA VAL A 61 18.20 11.80 0.98
C VAL A 61 18.81 10.79 1.96
N VAL A 62 20.04 11.04 2.44
CA VAL A 62 20.67 10.22 3.49
C VAL A 62 19.87 10.25 4.79
N SER A 63 19.30 11.40 5.16
CA SER A 63 18.42 11.55 6.33
C SER A 63 17.22 10.61 6.27
N ALA A 64 16.54 10.54 5.12
CA ALA A 64 15.43 9.61 4.90
C ALA A 64 15.88 8.14 4.99
N GLY A 65 17.07 7.81 4.48
CA GLY A 65 17.64 6.46 4.63
C GLY A 65 17.99 6.08 6.07
N LEU A 66 18.50 7.03 6.86
CA LEU A 66 18.72 6.82 8.30
C LEU A 66 17.40 6.56 9.04
N ALA A 67 16.31 7.24 8.65
CA ALA A 67 14.99 7.00 9.25
C ALA A 67 14.48 5.57 9.01
N VAL A 68 14.67 5.04 7.80
CA VAL A 68 14.38 3.63 7.50
C VAL A 68 15.21 2.70 8.39
N LEU A 69 16.52 2.92 8.51
CA LEU A 69 17.39 2.05 9.31
C LEU A 69 17.00 2.07 10.80
N SER A 70 16.76 3.26 11.36
CA SER A 70 16.38 3.42 12.77
C SER A 70 15.01 2.81 13.07
N SER A 71 14.01 3.04 12.21
CA SER A 71 12.67 2.48 12.40
C SER A 71 12.63 0.96 12.24
N PHE A 72 13.28 0.41 11.21
CA PHE A 72 13.32 -1.03 10.99
C PHE A 72 14.09 -1.73 12.10
N GLY A 73 15.22 -1.16 12.53
CA GLY A 73 15.99 -1.65 13.68
C GLY A 73 15.14 -1.70 14.94
N LEU A 74 14.38 -0.64 15.24
CA LEU A 74 13.50 -0.58 16.40
C LEU A 74 12.36 -1.61 16.32
N MET A 75 11.70 -1.73 15.17
CA MET A 75 10.59 -2.68 15.00
C MET A 75 11.04 -4.14 15.06
N MET A 76 12.21 -4.46 14.49
CA MET A 76 12.81 -5.78 14.65
C MET A 76 13.21 -6.05 16.11
N TYR A 77 13.74 -5.05 16.82
CA TYR A 77 14.05 -5.16 18.25
C TYR A 77 12.80 -5.41 19.11
N CYS A 78 11.67 -4.79 18.76
CA CYS A 78 10.37 -5.03 19.39
C CYS A 78 9.71 -6.36 19.00
N GLY A 79 10.35 -7.17 18.14
CA GLY A 79 9.84 -8.49 17.74
C GLY A 79 8.75 -8.47 16.66
N VAL A 80 8.59 -7.36 15.92
CA VAL A 80 7.63 -7.27 14.82
C VAL A 80 8.15 -8.05 13.60
N PRO A 81 7.40 -9.03 13.04
CA PRO A 81 7.92 -9.89 11.99
C PRO A 81 8.13 -9.13 10.67
N PHE A 82 9.28 -9.36 10.04
CA PHE A 82 9.62 -8.85 8.72
C PHE A 82 9.01 -9.74 7.64
N VAL A 83 8.03 -9.21 6.90
CA VAL A 83 7.32 -9.91 5.82
C VAL A 83 7.65 -9.26 4.48
N VAL A 84 7.43 -9.97 3.37
CA VAL A 84 7.76 -9.47 2.01
C VAL A 84 7.09 -8.13 1.69
N THR A 85 5.89 -7.87 2.21
CA THR A 85 5.23 -6.56 2.05
C THR A 85 6.02 -5.41 2.69
N VAL A 86 6.71 -5.65 3.82
CA VAL A 86 7.58 -4.67 4.50
C VAL A 86 8.78 -4.30 3.62
N ALA A 87 9.23 -5.19 2.73
CA ALA A 87 10.32 -4.89 1.80
C ALA A 87 9.98 -3.76 0.82
N ASN A 88 8.71 -3.42 0.61
CA ASN A 88 8.29 -2.28 -0.20
C ASN A 88 8.44 -0.93 0.52
N ALA A 89 8.38 -0.92 1.85
CA ALA A 89 8.28 0.31 2.62
C ALA A 89 9.48 1.25 2.43
N PRO A 90 10.76 0.81 2.33
CA PRO A 90 11.86 1.75 2.16
C PRO A 90 11.81 2.56 0.86
N PHE A 91 11.27 1.98 -0.23
CA PHE A 91 11.09 2.69 -1.51
C PHE A 91 10.09 3.84 -1.37
N LEU A 92 9.03 3.61 -0.59
CA LEU A 92 8.00 4.59 -0.28
C LEU A 92 8.53 5.69 0.65
N ILE A 93 9.17 5.29 1.75
CA ILE A 93 9.68 6.20 2.79
C ILE A 93 10.72 7.17 2.22
N LEU A 94 11.56 6.69 1.30
CA LEU A 94 12.55 7.53 0.63
C LEU A 94 11.90 8.65 -0.19
N GLY A 95 10.77 8.37 -0.85
CA GLY A 95 10.01 9.36 -1.63
C GLY A 95 9.49 10.49 -0.75
N VAL A 96 8.78 10.14 0.33
CA VAL A 96 8.19 11.10 1.28
C VAL A 96 9.27 11.90 2.02
N GLY A 97 10.30 11.25 2.53
CA GLY A 97 11.36 11.96 3.25
C GLY A 97 12.11 12.97 2.39
N VAL A 98 12.16 12.75 1.07
CA VAL A 98 12.73 13.69 0.10
C VAL A 98 11.75 14.82 -0.25
N ASP A 99 10.43 14.59 -0.20
CA ASP A 99 9.43 15.65 -0.37
C ASP A 99 9.53 16.71 0.74
N ASP A 100 9.53 16.27 2.00
CA ASP A 100 9.71 17.16 3.17
C ASP A 100 11.00 17.99 3.07
N MET A 101 12.08 17.39 2.55
CA MET A 101 13.34 18.06 2.29
C MET A 101 13.16 19.21 1.28
N PHE A 102 12.44 18.99 0.18
CA PHE A 102 12.21 20.03 -0.83
C PHE A 102 11.34 21.17 -0.30
N ILE A 103 10.29 20.87 0.46
CA ILE A 103 9.46 21.89 1.10
C ILE A 103 10.31 22.79 2.01
N MET A 104 11.16 22.18 2.83
CA MET A 104 12.02 22.91 3.76
C MET A 104 13.08 23.76 3.04
N ILE A 105 13.66 23.27 1.94
CA ILE A 105 14.57 24.05 1.10
C ILE A 105 13.83 25.24 0.48
N ALA A 106 12.61 25.04 -0.03
CA ALA A 106 11.83 26.11 -0.66
C ALA A 106 11.50 27.24 0.32
N CYS A 107 11.02 26.91 1.53
CA CYS A 107 10.78 27.90 2.59
C CYS A 107 12.08 28.58 3.06
N TRP A 108 13.20 27.84 3.11
CA TRP A 108 14.52 28.42 3.43
C TRP A 108 14.99 29.43 2.38
N GLU A 109 14.70 29.18 1.11
CA GLU A 109 15.04 30.08 0.02
C GLU A 109 14.16 31.33 0.00
N LYS A 110 12.88 31.19 0.35
CA LYS A 110 11.95 32.32 0.47
C LYS A 110 12.32 33.26 1.64
N SER A 111 12.71 32.72 2.79
CA SER A 111 13.05 33.53 3.98
C SER A 111 14.19 34.54 3.75
N VAL A 112 14.98 34.37 2.67
CA VAL A 112 15.98 35.33 2.21
C VAL A 112 15.39 36.72 1.90
N LYS A 113 14.13 36.77 1.46
CA LYS A 113 13.47 38.02 1.04
C LYS A 113 12.92 38.84 2.22
N GLU A 114 12.62 38.19 3.33
CA GLU A 114 11.84 38.77 4.43
C GLU A 114 12.70 39.16 5.64
N VAL A 115 13.85 38.49 5.85
CA VAL A 115 14.73 38.73 7.01
C VAL A 115 16.11 39.24 6.55
N GLU A 116 16.62 40.31 7.18
CA GLU A 116 17.98 40.80 6.95
C GLU A 116 19.02 39.66 7.11
N LYS A 117 19.96 39.55 6.16
CA LYS A 117 20.97 38.47 6.01
C LYS A 117 21.85 38.19 7.24
N SER A 118 21.77 38.97 8.32
CA SER A 118 22.75 38.96 9.40
C SER A 118 22.50 37.88 10.46
N ASP A 119 21.24 37.53 10.78
CA ASP A 119 20.91 36.57 11.83
C ASP A 119 20.46 35.20 11.30
N THR A 120 21.34 34.21 11.42
CA THR A 120 21.06 32.81 11.06
C THR A 120 19.96 32.19 11.93
N LYS A 121 19.79 32.66 13.17
CA LYS A 121 18.82 32.12 14.11
C LYS A 121 17.42 32.62 13.75
N ALA A 122 17.25 33.92 13.54
CA ALA A 122 15.99 34.50 13.05
C ALA A 122 15.54 33.84 11.74
N ARG A 123 16.46 33.66 10.78
CA ARG A 123 16.14 33.01 9.51
C ARG A 123 15.62 31.58 9.67
N MET A 124 16.27 30.79 10.54
CA MET A 124 15.81 29.43 10.84
C MET A 124 14.45 29.43 11.55
N GLY A 125 14.23 30.39 12.44
CA GLY A 125 12.92 30.60 13.07
C GLY A 125 11.84 30.84 12.03
N GLU A 126 12.08 31.76 11.09
CA GLU A 126 11.13 32.10 10.03
C GLU A 126 10.83 30.90 9.12
N THR A 127 11.88 30.19 8.68
CA THR A 127 11.70 28.99 7.87
C THR A 127 10.88 27.92 8.60
N TYR A 128 11.03 27.77 9.92
CA TYR A 128 10.25 26.81 10.69
C TYR A 128 8.81 27.24 10.93
N THR A 129 8.52 28.54 10.98
CA THR A 129 7.15 29.05 11.08
C THR A 129 6.27 28.54 9.93
N GLU A 130 6.80 28.50 8.70
CA GLU A 130 6.08 27.97 7.53
C GLU A 130 6.35 26.46 7.30
N ALA A 131 7.60 26.05 7.19
CA ALA A 131 7.96 24.70 6.76
C ALA A 131 7.66 23.64 7.82
N ALA A 132 7.92 23.91 9.10
CA ALA A 132 7.73 22.91 10.13
C ALA A 132 6.25 22.61 10.34
N VAL A 133 5.36 23.62 10.19
CA VAL A 133 3.91 23.42 10.24
C VAL A 133 3.46 22.51 9.09
N SER A 134 3.89 22.82 7.86
CA SER A 134 3.60 22.01 6.67
C SER A 134 4.07 20.55 6.83
N VAL A 135 5.34 20.33 7.19
CA VAL A 135 5.92 18.99 7.41
C VAL A 135 5.21 18.25 8.56
N THR A 136 4.82 18.96 9.63
CA THR A 136 4.09 18.36 10.76
C THR A 136 2.70 17.89 10.33
N ILE A 137 2.00 18.66 9.50
CA ILE A 137 0.69 18.28 8.95
C ILE A 137 0.85 16.95 8.21
N THR A 138 1.76 16.87 7.24
CA THR A 138 2.02 15.67 6.42
C THR A 138 2.44 14.47 7.27
N THR A 139 3.38 14.66 8.20
CA THR A 139 3.79 13.57 9.08
C THR A 139 2.62 13.07 9.93
N LEU A 140 1.83 13.96 10.51
CA LEU A 140 0.72 13.57 11.37
C LEU A 140 -0.36 12.83 10.58
N THR A 141 -0.68 13.32 9.38
CA THR A 141 -1.67 12.70 8.49
C THR A 141 -1.25 11.30 8.08
N ASP A 142 0.02 11.12 7.68
CA ASP A 142 0.56 9.83 7.31
C ASP A 142 0.64 8.87 8.50
N VAL A 143 1.23 9.30 9.62
CA VAL A 143 1.38 8.46 10.81
C VAL A 143 0.02 7.96 11.29
N LEU A 144 -1.01 8.82 11.32
CA LEU A 144 -2.38 8.41 11.66
C LEU A 144 -2.96 7.43 10.65
N ALA A 145 -2.82 7.68 9.34
CA ALA A 145 -3.33 6.77 8.30
C ALA A 145 -2.68 5.38 8.41
N PHE A 146 -1.37 5.31 8.61
CA PHE A 146 -0.65 4.05 8.79
C PHE A 146 -1.03 3.33 10.08
N PHE A 147 -1.17 4.04 11.21
CA PHE A 147 -1.60 3.40 12.46
C PHE A 147 -3.05 2.93 12.41
N ILE A 148 -3.96 3.63 11.72
CA ILE A 148 -5.32 3.14 11.45
C ILE A 148 -5.26 1.83 10.64
N GLY A 149 -4.32 1.71 9.69
CA GLY A 149 -4.08 0.47 8.95
C GLY A 149 -3.66 -0.74 9.79
N THR A 150 -3.22 -0.54 11.04
CA THR A 150 -2.95 -1.65 11.97
C THR A 150 -4.24 -2.33 12.47
N TRP A 151 -5.39 -1.67 12.34
CA TRP A 151 -6.71 -2.22 12.65
C TRP A 151 -7.25 -3.16 11.54
N THR A 152 -6.41 -3.64 10.64
CA THR A 152 -6.81 -4.63 9.62
C THR A 152 -6.84 -6.04 10.18
N ALA A 153 -7.58 -6.98 9.57
CA ALA A 153 -7.54 -8.39 9.95
C ALA A 153 -6.26 -9.13 9.50
N PHE A 154 -5.46 -8.53 8.62
CA PHE A 154 -4.34 -9.19 7.94
C PHE A 154 -2.99 -8.88 8.63
N PRO A 155 -2.31 -9.87 9.24
CA PRO A 155 -1.06 -9.63 9.97
C PRO A 155 0.06 -9.01 9.12
N SER A 156 0.17 -9.37 7.84
CA SER A 156 1.15 -8.80 6.91
C SER A 156 0.98 -7.28 6.72
N VAL A 157 -0.27 -6.82 6.72
CA VAL A 157 -0.64 -5.41 6.63
C VAL A 157 -0.28 -4.70 7.93
N ARG A 158 -0.60 -5.32 9.08
CA ARG A 158 -0.26 -4.76 10.40
C ARG A 158 1.24 -4.53 10.53
N SER A 159 2.07 -5.51 10.17
CA SER A 159 3.53 -5.35 10.15
C SER A 159 3.94 -4.18 9.26
N PHE A 160 3.51 -4.18 7.99
CA PHE A 160 3.84 -3.10 7.05
C PHE A 160 3.48 -1.71 7.59
N CYS A 161 2.29 -1.57 8.18
CA CYS A 161 1.80 -0.34 8.76
C CYS A 161 2.63 0.11 9.98
N LEU A 162 3.02 -0.81 10.86
CA LEU A 162 3.87 -0.52 12.02
C LEU A 162 5.28 -0.05 11.60
N TYR A 163 5.90 -0.76 10.65
CA TYR A 163 7.22 -0.38 10.11
C TYR A 163 7.18 1.00 9.46
N THR A 164 6.21 1.24 8.58
CA THR A 164 6.12 2.50 7.82
C THR A 164 5.70 3.69 8.69
N GLY A 165 4.69 3.51 9.56
CA GLY A 165 4.27 4.56 10.49
C GLY A 165 5.37 4.98 11.46
N THR A 166 6.14 4.02 11.97
CA THR A 166 7.33 4.33 12.80
C THR A 166 8.40 5.04 11.98
N ALA A 167 8.62 4.62 10.73
CA ALA A 167 9.59 5.26 9.85
C ALA A 167 9.28 6.73 9.62
N PHE A 168 8.01 7.10 9.42
CA PHE A 168 7.63 8.51 9.27
C PHE A 168 7.85 9.35 10.52
N ILE A 169 7.68 8.78 11.73
CA ILE A 169 8.06 9.47 12.96
C ILE A 169 9.57 9.77 12.96
N PHE A 170 10.40 8.80 12.57
CA PHE A 170 11.85 9.03 12.46
C PHE A 170 12.21 10.01 11.33
N CYS A 171 11.52 9.96 10.19
CA CYS A 171 11.69 10.94 9.11
C CYS A 171 11.46 12.34 9.65
N TYR A 172 10.32 12.58 10.32
CA TYR A 172 10.01 13.87 10.92
C TYR A 172 11.08 14.37 11.89
N VAL A 173 11.52 13.50 12.81
CA VAL A 173 12.57 13.83 13.78
C VAL A 173 13.87 14.21 13.05
N TYR A 174 14.31 13.45 12.05
CA TYR A 174 15.56 13.74 11.33
C TYR A 174 15.44 14.94 10.38
N THR A 175 14.28 15.15 9.76
CA THR A 175 13.97 16.33 8.95
C THR A 175 14.10 17.60 9.79
N LEU A 176 13.49 17.67 10.98
CA LEU A 176 13.54 18.86 11.84
C LEU A 176 14.85 19.04 12.63
N THR A 177 15.59 17.97 12.91
CA THR A 177 16.83 18.06 13.71
C THR A 177 18.07 17.98 12.86
N PHE A 178 18.31 16.83 12.22
CA PHE A 178 19.52 16.55 11.45
C PHE A 178 19.59 17.41 10.19
N PHE A 179 18.54 17.41 9.36
CA PHE A 179 18.53 18.18 8.12
C PHE A 179 18.45 19.69 8.39
N GLY A 180 17.66 20.11 9.37
CA GLY A 180 17.66 21.50 9.86
C GLY A 180 19.05 21.99 10.26
N ALA A 181 19.86 21.17 10.94
CA ALA A 181 21.24 21.52 11.26
C ALA A 181 22.13 21.66 10.00
N ILE A 182 21.94 20.78 9.02
CA ILE A 182 22.67 20.82 7.73
C ILE A 182 22.33 22.08 6.94
N LEU A 183 21.07 22.52 6.92
CA LEU A 183 20.64 23.80 6.33
C LEU A 183 21.44 24.97 6.90
N VAL A 184 21.52 25.06 8.24
CA VAL A 184 22.26 26.12 8.94
C VAL A 184 23.76 26.04 8.64
N LEU A 185 24.35 24.84 8.61
CA LEU A 185 25.75 24.65 8.28
C LEU A 185 26.07 25.05 6.83
N ASN A 186 25.21 24.66 5.88
CA ASN A 186 25.34 25.06 4.48
C ASN A 186 25.25 26.59 4.33
N HIS A 187 24.33 27.23 5.05
CA HIS A 187 24.23 28.68 5.03
C HIS A 187 25.46 29.38 5.64
N LYS A 188 26.03 28.85 6.74
CA LYS A 188 27.30 29.35 7.30
C LYS A 188 28.46 29.22 6.32
N ARG A 189 28.46 28.20 5.46
CA ARG A 189 29.42 28.02 4.36
C ARG A 189 29.22 29.08 3.28
N GLU A 190 27.97 29.30 2.85
CA GLU A 190 27.61 30.32 1.86
C GLU A 190 27.99 31.73 2.33
N LYS A 191 27.73 32.08 3.60
CA LYS A 191 28.09 33.38 4.18
C LYS A 191 29.60 33.66 4.21
N LYS A 192 30.43 32.61 4.12
CA LYS A 192 31.90 32.70 4.08
C LYS A 192 32.46 32.61 2.65
N ASP A 193 31.60 32.67 1.64
CA ASP A 193 31.94 32.55 0.21
C ASP A 193 32.83 31.35 -0.10
N ARG A 194 32.54 30.21 0.55
CA ARG A 194 33.32 28.98 0.38
C ARG A 194 32.75 28.12 -0.74
N HIS A 195 33.65 27.60 -1.58
CA HIS A 195 33.31 26.69 -2.67
C HIS A 195 32.60 25.43 -2.15
N TRP A 196 31.62 24.91 -2.88
CA TRP A 196 30.80 23.78 -2.46
C TRP A 196 31.55 22.45 -2.31
N ILE A 197 32.52 22.13 -3.19
CA ILE A 197 33.41 20.94 -3.06
C ILE A 197 34.53 21.16 -2.04
N THR A 198 35.41 22.14 -2.31
CA THR A 198 36.69 22.26 -1.60
C THR A 198 36.56 22.94 -0.24
N CYS A 199 35.40 23.54 0.07
CA CYS A 199 35.19 24.35 1.29
C CYS A 199 36.20 25.50 1.48
N MET A 200 36.97 25.82 0.44
CA MET A 200 37.95 26.90 0.43
C MET A 200 37.27 28.21 0.03
N PRO A 201 37.73 29.38 0.54
CA PRO A 201 37.19 30.66 0.15
C PRO A 201 37.42 30.91 -1.35
N VAL A 202 36.36 31.28 -2.06
CA VAL A 202 36.44 31.67 -3.48
C VAL A 202 36.90 33.13 -3.53
N LYS A 203 38.07 33.37 -4.14
CA LYS A 203 38.56 34.73 -4.39
C LYS A 203 37.95 35.26 -5.69
N THR A 204 37.45 36.48 -5.66
CA THR A 204 37.06 37.24 -6.85
C THR A 204 38.30 37.74 -7.57
N ASP A 205 38.66 37.11 -8.69
CA ASP A 205 39.67 37.65 -9.61
C ASP A 205 38.98 38.58 -10.62
N GLU A 206 39.37 39.85 -10.65
CA GLU A 206 38.82 40.88 -11.57
C GLU A 206 39.09 40.59 -13.06
N ASN A 207 40.01 39.67 -13.38
CA ASN A 207 40.51 39.42 -14.74
C ASN A 207 39.81 38.28 -15.53
N LYS A 208 38.69 37.73 -15.06
CA LYS A 208 38.00 36.61 -15.75
C LYS A 208 36.68 37.05 -16.41
N SER A 209 36.29 36.32 -17.47
CA SER A 209 35.14 36.67 -18.31
C SER A 209 33.83 36.75 -17.52
N ARG A 210 32.93 37.65 -17.93
CA ARG A 210 31.61 37.86 -17.29
C ARG A 210 30.81 36.55 -17.16
N LEU A 211 30.96 35.64 -18.13
CA LEU A 211 30.33 34.32 -18.13
C LEU A 211 30.93 33.39 -17.06
N TYR A 212 32.25 33.45 -16.84
CA TYR A 212 32.94 32.69 -15.79
C TYR A 212 32.56 33.21 -14.39
N ASN A 213 32.45 34.53 -14.20
CA ASN A 213 32.04 35.09 -12.91
C ASN A 213 30.57 34.78 -12.59
N VAL A 214 29.68 34.80 -13.58
CA VAL A 214 28.27 34.39 -13.41
C VAL A 214 28.14 32.89 -13.11
N CYS A 215 28.89 32.04 -13.80
CA CYS A 215 28.82 30.57 -13.66
C CYS A 215 29.57 30.03 -12.43
N CYS A 216 30.70 30.64 -12.05
CA CYS A 216 31.56 30.12 -10.99
C CYS A 216 31.41 30.87 -9.67
N ILE A 217 31.15 32.18 -9.68
CA ILE A 217 31.13 32.98 -8.45
C ILE A 217 29.67 33.30 -8.07
N GLY A 218 28.77 33.45 -9.04
CA GLY A 218 27.51 34.15 -8.83
C GLY A 218 27.79 35.65 -8.61
N ASN A 219 26.80 36.54 -8.73
CA ASN A 219 27.00 37.98 -8.52
C ASN A 219 27.48 38.26 -7.07
N CYS A 220 28.79 38.29 -6.87
CA CYS A 220 29.47 38.75 -5.66
C CYS A 220 30.03 40.15 -5.95
N SER A 221 29.14 41.14 -6.01
CA SER A 221 29.52 42.56 -5.97
C SER A 221 28.63 43.22 -4.92
N GLY A 222 29.25 43.82 -3.90
CA GLY A 222 28.60 44.49 -2.77
C GLY A 222 27.88 45.80 -3.12
N GLU A 223 27.25 45.89 -4.29
CA GLU A 223 26.44 47.03 -4.70
C GLU A 223 24.97 46.61 -4.77
N SER A 224 24.18 47.04 -3.79
CA SER A 224 22.70 47.07 -3.72
C SER A 224 21.90 45.75 -3.95
N PRO A 225 20.85 45.51 -3.15
CA PRO A 225 20.11 44.24 -3.12
C PRO A 225 19.03 44.18 -4.20
N GLU A 226 19.39 44.14 -5.49
CA GLU A 226 18.40 43.80 -6.52
C GLU A 226 18.27 42.27 -6.65
N SER A 227 17.11 41.79 -6.18
CA SER A 227 16.50 40.46 -6.27
C SER A 227 17.33 39.35 -6.91
N GLU A 228 17.67 38.35 -6.09
CA GLU A 228 18.17 37.06 -6.57
C GLU A 228 17.27 36.50 -7.70
N PRO A 229 17.84 35.90 -8.76
CA PRO A 229 17.03 35.26 -9.77
C PRO A 229 16.32 34.06 -9.14
N GLU A 230 15.02 34.23 -8.86
CA GLU A 230 14.14 33.16 -8.37
C GLU A 230 14.22 31.94 -9.29
N HIS A 231 14.00 30.75 -8.72
CA HIS A 231 14.02 29.51 -9.48
C HIS A 231 13.07 29.61 -10.69
N PRO A 232 13.52 29.27 -11.91
CA PRO A 232 12.75 29.52 -13.13
C PRO A 232 11.38 28.82 -13.10
N MET A 233 11.26 27.70 -12.39
CA MET A 233 9.97 27.01 -12.24
C MET A 233 8.97 27.76 -11.35
N SER A 234 9.39 28.43 -10.28
CA SER A 234 8.46 29.24 -9.47
C SER A 234 7.87 30.37 -10.33
N LYS A 235 8.70 31.05 -11.13
CA LYS A 235 8.24 32.06 -12.10
C LYS A 235 7.36 31.47 -13.20
N PHE A 236 7.58 30.23 -13.61
CA PHE A 236 6.68 29.54 -14.54
C PHE A 236 5.29 29.34 -13.92
N PHE A 237 5.22 28.94 -12.65
CA PHE A 237 3.95 28.78 -11.94
C PHE A 237 3.19 30.10 -11.80
N GLU A 238 3.87 31.20 -11.50
CA GLU A 238 3.28 32.54 -11.38
C GLU A 238 2.85 33.12 -12.74
N ARG A 239 3.72 33.08 -13.76
CA ARG A 239 3.52 33.85 -15.00
C ARG A 239 2.74 33.11 -16.08
N TYR A 240 2.85 31.79 -16.13
CA TYR A 240 2.26 30.99 -17.21
C TYR A 240 1.21 30.02 -16.69
N TYR A 241 1.57 29.17 -15.74
CA TYR A 241 0.69 28.08 -15.28
C TYR A 241 -0.54 28.61 -14.53
N GLY A 242 -0.35 29.45 -13.50
CA GLY A 242 -1.44 30.01 -12.70
C GLY A 242 -2.46 30.80 -13.55
N PRO A 243 -2.03 31.82 -14.32
CA PRO A 243 -2.92 32.58 -15.19
C PRO A 243 -3.67 31.71 -16.22
N PHE A 244 -3.03 30.67 -16.76
CA PHE A 244 -3.68 29.72 -17.67
C PHE A 244 -4.90 29.04 -17.03
N PHE A 245 -4.78 28.54 -15.79
CA PHE A 245 -5.88 27.89 -15.08
C PHE A 245 -6.96 28.86 -14.55
N THR A 246 -6.65 30.15 -14.42
CA THR A 246 -7.65 31.17 -14.06
C THR A 246 -8.56 31.60 -15.23
N ASN A 247 -8.24 31.21 -16.47
CA ASN A 247 -9.06 31.54 -17.63
C ASN A 247 -10.39 30.76 -17.64
N LYS A 248 -11.52 31.45 -17.87
CA LYS A 248 -12.88 30.88 -17.84
C LYS A 248 -13.05 29.63 -18.71
N TRP A 249 -12.46 29.62 -19.92
CA TRP A 249 -12.55 28.47 -20.82
C TRP A 249 -11.76 27.26 -20.32
N VAL A 250 -10.59 27.51 -19.72
CA VAL A 250 -9.75 26.47 -19.13
C VAL A 250 -10.42 25.90 -17.89
N LYS A 251 -11.05 26.74 -17.05
CA LYS A 251 -11.85 26.27 -15.91
C LYS A 251 -12.97 25.33 -16.34
N LEU A 252 -13.71 25.67 -17.41
CA LEU A 252 -14.76 24.81 -17.95
C LEU A 252 -14.17 23.47 -18.44
N LEU A 253 -13.05 23.50 -19.16
CA LEU A 253 -12.36 22.29 -19.61
C LEU A 253 -11.92 21.40 -18.43
N VAL A 254 -11.38 22.00 -17.37
CA VAL A 254 -10.94 21.26 -16.17
C VAL A 254 -12.13 20.57 -15.48
N VAL A 255 -13.28 21.25 -15.37
CA VAL A 255 -14.50 20.63 -14.83
C VAL A 255 -14.98 19.46 -15.68
N LEU A 256 -14.93 19.57 -17.01
CA LEU A 256 -15.29 18.48 -17.92
C LEU A 256 -14.32 17.29 -17.81
N LEU A 257 -13.01 17.55 -17.74
CA LEU A 257 -11.99 16.52 -17.53
C LEU A 257 -12.17 15.83 -16.18
N TYR A 258 -12.51 16.57 -15.13
CA TYR A 258 -12.82 16.01 -13.82
C TYR A 258 -14.06 15.10 -13.89
N GLY A 259 -15.12 15.52 -14.57
CA GLY A 259 -16.31 14.69 -14.78
C GLY A 259 -16.01 13.40 -15.54
N ALA A 260 -15.17 13.45 -16.58
CA ALA A 260 -14.71 12.26 -17.31
C ALA A 260 -13.86 11.33 -16.44
N TYR A 261 -12.96 11.89 -15.63
CA TYR A 261 -12.18 11.14 -14.65
C TYR A 261 -13.06 10.41 -13.64
N VAL A 262 -14.02 11.10 -13.01
CA VAL A 262 -14.94 10.49 -12.04
C VAL A 262 -15.81 9.42 -12.71
N GLY A 263 -16.34 9.69 -13.90
CA GLY A 263 -17.14 8.71 -14.67
C GLY A 263 -16.36 7.45 -15.00
N GLY A 264 -15.12 7.59 -15.49
CA GLY A 264 -14.22 6.47 -15.77
C GLY A 264 -13.85 5.69 -14.50
N SER A 265 -13.62 6.40 -13.40
CA SER A 265 -13.30 5.80 -12.09
C SER A 265 -14.44 4.94 -11.56
N ILE A 266 -15.68 5.47 -11.57
CA ILE A 266 -16.87 4.74 -11.14
C ILE A 266 -17.10 3.50 -12.01
N TYR A 267 -16.97 3.64 -13.34
CA TYR A 267 -17.08 2.49 -14.25
C TYR A 267 -16.03 1.41 -13.93
N GLY A 268 -14.78 1.81 -13.70
CA GLY A 268 -13.70 0.90 -13.30
C GLY A 268 -13.97 0.16 -11.99
N CYS A 269 -14.57 0.84 -10.99
CA CYS A 269 -14.97 0.23 -9.72
C CYS A 269 -16.02 -0.88 -9.89
N THR A 270 -16.91 -0.77 -10.88
CA THR A 270 -17.92 -1.83 -11.15
C THR A 270 -17.33 -3.11 -11.75
N GLN A 271 -16.10 -3.04 -12.25
CA GLN A 271 -15.43 -4.14 -12.97
C GLN A 271 -14.26 -4.74 -12.17
N ILE A 272 -14.09 -4.35 -10.90
CA ILE A 272 -12.96 -4.79 -10.08
C ILE A 272 -13.06 -6.30 -9.79
N LYS A 273 -11.95 -7.01 -10.02
CA LYS A 273 -11.85 -8.44 -9.70
C LYS A 273 -11.35 -8.62 -8.27
N GLU A 274 -12.05 -9.45 -7.49
CA GLU A 274 -11.68 -9.78 -6.11
C GLU A 274 -10.70 -10.96 -6.08
N GLY A 275 -9.69 -10.88 -5.20
CA GLY A 275 -8.86 -12.01 -4.83
C GLY A 275 -7.45 -12.05 -5.44
N ILE A 276 -6.59 -12.83 -4.79
CA ILE A 276 -5.20 -13.05 -5.22
C ILE A 276 -5.12 -14.36 -5.99
N ASP A 277 -4.60 -14.28 -7.20
CA ASP A 277 -4.24 -15.47 -7.95
C ASP A 277 -2.97 -16.06 -7.34
N LEU A 278 -3.01 -17.35 -6.97
CA LEU A 278 -1.86 -18.03 -6.35
C LEU A 278 -0.63 -18.05 -7.27
N ARG A 279 -0.82 -18.00 -8.60
CA ARG A 279 0.26 -17.89 -9.59
C ARG A 279 1.08 -16.63 -9.41
N ASN A 280 0.42 -15.53 -9.04
CA ASN A 280 1.04 -14.23 -8.87
C ASN A 280 1.95 -14.17 -7.63
N LEU A 281 1.92 -15.17 -6.75
CA LEU A 281 2.82 -15.22 -5.60
C LEU A 281 4.25 -15.67 -5.98
N ALA A 282 4.41 -16.33 -7.12
CA ALA A 282 5.71 -16.77 -7.63
C ALA A 282 6.39 -15.69 -8.49
N THR A 283 7.68 -15.89 -8.78
CA THR A 283 8.40 -15.07 -9.77
C THR A 283 7.94 -15.41 -11.19
N ASP A 284 8.01 -14.46 -12.13
CA ASP A 284 7.60 -14.66 -13.54
C ASP A 284 8.26 -15.88 -14.23
N ASP A 285 9.50 -16.21 -13.85
CA ASP A 285 10.28 -17.31 -14.40
C ASP A 285 10.06 -18.64 -13.66
N SER A 286 9.18 -18.68 -12.65
CA SER A 286 9.01 -19.84 -11.79
C SER A 286 8.31 -21.00 -12.48
N TYR A 287 8.83 -22.20 -12.24
CA TYR A 287 8.21 -23.46 -12.65
C TYR A 287 6.81 -23.66 -12.02
N VAL A 288 6.53 -23.03 -10.88
CA VAL A 288 5.26 -23.11 -10.17
C VAL A 288 4.12 -22.48 -10.99
N ILE A 289 4.41 -21.44 -11.77
CA ILE A 289 3.41 -20.82 -12.66
C ILE A 289 2.96 -21.82 -13.72
N GLN A 290 3.91 -22.55 -14.32
CA GLN A 290 3.56 -23.56 -15.32
C GLN A 290 2.72 -24.68 -14.70
N TYR A 291 3.09 -25.16 -13.51
CA TYR A 291 2.29 -26.13 -12.78
C TYR A 291 0.84 -25.66 -12.59
N TYR A 292 0.63 -24.45 -12.08
CA TYR A 292 -0.73 -23.92 -11.88
C TYR A 292 -1.50 -23.73 -13.18
N ASN A 293 -0.84 -23.34 -14.27
CA ASN A 293 -1.51 -23.24 -15.57
C ASN A 293 -1.94 -24.61 -16.11
N ASP A 294 -1.13 -25.64 -15.90
CA ASP A 294 -1.47 -27.01 -16.29
C ASP A 294 -2.57 -27.58 -15.36
N ASP A 295 -2.51 -27.30 -14.06
CA ASP A 295 -3.52 -27.67 -13.05
C ASP A 295 -4.89 -27.04 -13.38
N ASP A 296 -4.93 -25.72 -13.62
CA ASP A 296 -6.14 -24.99 -14.02
C ASP A 296 -6.72 -25.48 -15.36
N LYS A 297 -5.87 -25.98 -16.27
CA LYS A 297 -6.31 -26.37 -17.62
C LYS A 297 -6.78 -27.83 -17.68
N TYR A 298 -6.09 -28.72 -16.98
CA TYR A 298 -6.28 -30.16 -17.08
C TYR A 298 -6.98 -30.76 -15.86
N PHE A 299 -6.96 -30.10 -14.70
CA PHE A 299 -7.45 -30.63 -13.43
C PHE A 299 -8.49 -29.73 -12.73
N SER A 300 -9.14 -28.82 -13.47
CA SER A 300 -10.15 -27.89 -12.94
C SER A 300 -11.54 -28.48 -12.68
N GLU A 301 -11.78 -29.75 -13.03
CA GLU A 301 -13.09 -30.39 -12.88
C GLU A 301 -13.47 -30.56 -11.40
N TYR A 302 -12.47 -30.93 -10.59
CA TYR A 302 -12.63 -31.17 -9.16
C TYR A 302 -12.02 -30.02 -8.36
N GLY A 303 -12.82 -29.49 -7.42
CA GLY A 303 -12.35 -28.53 -6.44
C GLY A 303 -11.67 -29.20 -5.24
N PRO A 304 -11.40 -28.43 -4.16
CA PRO A 304 -10.83 -28.96 -2.94
C PRO A 304 -11.70 -30.05 -2.30
N ARG A 305 -11.07 -31.15 -1.85
CA ARG A 305 -11.74 -32.23 -1.14
C ARG A 305 -11.94 -31.86 0.33
N VAL A 306 -13.15 -31.42 0.70
CA VAL A 306 -13.43 -30.81 2.00
C VAL A 306 -13.63 -31.87 3.07
N MET A 307 -13.01 -31.66 4.23
CA MET A 307 -13.20 -32.47 5.43
C MET A 307 -14.39 -31.95 6.23
N VAL A 308 -15.38 -32.80 6.47
CA VAL A 308 -16.50 -32.55 7.39
C VAL A 308 -16.14 -33.18 8.73
N VAL A 309 -15.73 -32.37 9.70
CA VAL A 309 -15.26 -32.82 11.01
C VAL A 309 -16.37 -32.70 12.04
N VAL A 310 -16.68 -33.79 12.73
CA VAL A 310 -17.52 -33.77 13.92
C VAL A 310 -16.63 -33.40 15.11
N ASN A 311 -16.75 -32.16 15.57
CA ASN A 311 -15.92 -31.63 16.64
C ASN A 311 -16.60 -31.88 17.99
N GLY A 312 -16.32 -33.02 18.60
CA GLY A 312 -16.82 -33.37 19.93
C GLY A 312 -17.13 -34.86 20.07
N SER A 313 -17.20 -35.32 21.34
CA SER A 313 -17.59 -36.68 21.63
C SER A 313 -19.09 -36.86 21.40
N VAL A 314 -19.42 -37.57 20.33
CA VAL A 314 -20.78 -37.86 19.91
C VAL A 314 -21.06 -39.35 20.08
N GLU A 315 -22.27 -39.69 20.53
CA GLU A 315 -22.66 -41.08 20.77
C GLU A 315 -23.15 -41.76 19.49
N TYR A 316 -22.22 -42.18 18.61
CA TYR A 316 -22.53 -42.82 17.32
C TYR A 316 -23.33 -44.13 17.41
N TRP A 317 -23.41 -44.75 18.60
CA TRP A 317 -24.27 -45.91 18.83
C TRP A 317 -25.75 -45.52 18.91
N ASN A 318 -26.09 -44.25 19.19
CA ASN A 318 -27.48 -43.82 19.21
C ASN A 318 -28.03 -43.60 17.80
N GLU A 319 -29.20 -44.16 17.51
CA GLU A 319 -29.83 -44.11 16.18
C GLU A 319 -30.21 -42.69 15.77
N SER A 320 -30.70 -41.88 16.70
CA SER A 320 -31.06 -40.47 16.44
C SER A 320 -29.84 -39.63 16.04
N VAL A 321 -28.69 -39.91 16.65
CA VAL A 321 -27.43 -39.25 16.36
C VAL A 321 -26.91 -39.64 14.98
N ARG A 322 -26.93 -40.94 14.64
CA ARG A 322 -26.55 -41.39 13.30
C ARG A 322 -27.43 -40.79 12.22
N ALA A 323 -28.75 -40.78 12.44
CA ALA A 323 -29.70 -40.16 11.51
C ALA A 323 -29.47 -38.66 11.36
N ALA A 324 -29.12 -37.95 12.44
CA ALA A 324 -28.78 -36.54 12.38
C ALA A 324 -27.49 -36.28 11.59
N ILE A 325 -26.44 -37.09 11.75
CA ILE A 325 -25.20 -36.99 10.96
C ILE A 325 -25.50 -37.25 9.49
N GLU A 326 -26.25 -38.31 9.18
CA GLU A 326 -26.56 -38.68 7.80
C GLU A 326 -27.38 -37.58 7.11
N ASN A 327 -28.43 -37.06 7.77
CA ASN A 327 -29.22 -35.93 7.25
C ASN A 327 -28.34 -34.68 7.03
N CYS A 328 -27.35 -34.43 7.88
CA CYS A 328 -26.41 -33.35 7.68
C CYS A 328 -25.47 -33.57 6.50
N MET A 329 -25.00 -34.80 6.29
CA MET A 329 -24.20 -35.16 5.12
C MET A 329 -25.01 -35.04 3.84
N GLU A 330 -26.25 -35.53 3.81
CA GLU A 330 -27.17 -35.37 2.67
C GLU A 330 -27.39 -33.89 2.33
N ASN A 331 -27.63 -33.03 3.34
CA ASN A 331 -27.79 -31.59 3.11
C ASN A 331 -26.51 -30.91 2.56
N LEU A 332 -25.32 -31.41 2.92
CA LEU A 332 -24.05 -30.91 2.38
C LEU A 332 -23.81 -31.42 0.96
N GLU A 333 -24.18 -32.66 0.67
CA GLU A 333 -24.12 -33.28 -0.65
C GLU A 333 -25.13 -32.64 -1.64
N ASP A 334 -26.26 -32.13 -1.14
CA ASP A 334 -27.26 -31.40 -1.92
C ASP A 334 -26.79 -30.03 -2.42
N ILE A 335 -25.65 -29.52 -1.94
CA ILE A 335 -25.08 -28.26 -2.40
C ILE A 335 -24.61 -28.38 -3.85
N SER A 336 -24.96 -27.40 -4.68
CA SER A 336 -24.63 -27.36 -6.12
C SER A 336 -23.14 -27.51 -6.48
N TYR A 337 -22.25 -27.30 -5.51
CA TYR A 337 -20.81 -27.37 -5.67
C TYR A 337 -20.22 -28.67 -5.11
N VAL A 338 -21.04 -29.64 -4.73
CA VAL A 338 -20.61 -30.93 -4.16
C VAL A 338 -21.11 -32.05 -5.07
N ASP A 339 -20.23 -33.00 -5.39
CA ASP A 339 -20.63 -34.23 -6.10
C ASP A 339 -21.04 -35.30 -5.08
N LYS A 340 -22.32 -35.68 -5.13
CA LYS A 340 -22.91 -36.70 -4.24
C LYS A 340 -22.30 -38.08 -4.39
N ASN A 341 -21.76 -38.42 -5.56
CA ASN A 341 -21.25 -39.76 -5.83
C ASN A 341 -19.81 -39.95 -5.31
N LEU A 342 -19.13 -38.86 -5.00
CA LEU A 342 -17.72 -38.84 -4.61
C LEU A 342 -17.52 -38.48 -3.13
N SER A 343 -18.61 -38.39 -2.36
CA SER A 343 -18.53 -38.26 -0.91
C SER A 343 -18.15 -39.59 -0.26
N GLU A 344 -17.37 -39.51 0.83
CA GLU A 344 -16.95 -40.67 1.59
C GLU A 344 -17.37 -40.51 3.06
N SER A 345 -18.24 -41.43 3.50
CA SER A 345 -18.70 -41.53 4.87
C SER A 345 -18.37 -42.93 5.43
N TRP A 346 -17.40 -42.99 6.33
CA TRP A 346 -17.08 -44.22 7.05
C TRP A 346 -18.29 -44.75 7.83
N LEU A 347 -19.17 -43.86 8.31
CA LEU A 347 -20.36 -44.20 9.08
C LEU A 347 -21.40 -44.90 8.18
N ALA A 348 -21.62 -44.40 6.97
CA ALA A 348 -22.54 -45.01 5.99
C ALA A 348 -22.02 -46.38 5.50
N VAL A 349 -20.71 -46.53 5.33
CA VAL A 349 -20.09 -47.83 5.01
C VAL A 349 -20.21 -48.79 6.19
N TYR A 350 -19.94 -48.30 7.40
CA TYR A 350 -20.02 -49.09 8.63
C TYR A 350 -21.43 -49.61 8.91
N THR A 351 -22.45 -48.77 8.78
CA THR A 351 -23.86 -49.18 8.96
C THR A 351 -24.28 -50.25 7.94
N LYS A 352 -23.86 -50.13 6.67
CA LYS A 352 -24.09 -51.16 5.64
C LYS A 352 -23.42 -52.49 5.98
N ILE A 353 -22.17 -52.47 6.46
CA ILE A 353 -21.44 -53.68 6.89
C ILE A 353 -22.16 -54.32 8.10
N ALA A 354 -22.52 -53.51 9.08
CA ALA A 354 -23.21 -53.98 10.28
C ALA A 354 -24.58 -54.59 9.99
N GLN A 355 -25.35 -54.01 9.06
CA GLN A 355 -26.63 -54.56 8.60
C GLN A 355 -26.43 -55.93 7.94
N ARG A 356 -25.43 -56.09 7.06
CA ARG A 356 -25.12 -57.37 6.43
C ARG A 356 -24.68 -58.44 7.44
N ALA A 357 -23.95 -58.03 8.47
CA ALA A 357 -23.51 -58.90 9.56
C ALA A 357 -24.59 -59.14 10.64
N SER A 358 -25.78 -58.53 10.52
CA SER A 358 -26.86 -58.58 11.53
C SER A 358 -26.41 -58.15 12.94
N LEU A 359 -25.52 -57.15 13.03
CA LEU A 359 -24.98 -56.66 14.30
C LEU A 359 -25.85 -55.55 14.89
N ASN A 360 -26.09 -55.61 16.21
CA ASN A 360 -26.80 -54.55 16.93
C ASN A 360 -25.85 -53.38 17.26
N ILE A 361 -25.76 -52.43 16.33
CA ILE A 361 -24.96 -51.20 16.46
C ILE A 361 -25.56 -50.15 17.41
N ASN A 362 -26.70 -50.44 18.05
CA ASN A 362 -27.24 -49.59 19.12
C ASN A 362 -26.54 -49.82 20.46
N ASN A 363 -25.78 -50.92 20.58
CA ASN A 363 -24.95 -51.18 21.74
C ASN A 363 -23.54 -50.59 21.54
N LYS A 364 -23.12 -49.76 22.48
CA LYS A 364 -21.81 -49.10 22.52
C LYS A 364 -20.64 -50.07 22.36
N ASP A 365 -20.61 -51.16 23.13
CA ASP A 365 -19.46 -52.07 23.17
C ASP A 365 -19.31 -52.81 21.84
N ILE A 366 -20.45 -53.20 21.26
CA ILE A 366 -20.50 -53.82 19.93
C ILE A 366 -20.05 -52.83 18.87
N PHE A 367 -20.53 -51.58 18.95
CA PHE A 367 -20.14 -50.53 18.01
C PHE A 367 -18.63 -50.32 17.99
N ILE A 368 -18.01 -50.07 19.14
CA ILE A 368 -16.58 -49.75 19.24
C ILE A 368 -15.70 -50.95 18.87
N THR A 369 -16.06 -52.16 19.31
CA THR A 369 -15.28 -53.38 19.04
C THR A 369 -15.30 -53.72 17.55
N ASN A 370 -16.45 -53.56 16.91
CA ASN A 370 -16.64 -53.91 15.49
C ASN A 370 -16.05 -52.88 14.51
N LEU A 371 -15.63 -51.69 14.96
CA LEU A 371 -14.84 -50.77 14.12
C LEU A 371 -13.55 -51.43 13.61
N SER A 372 -12.97 -52.39 14.35
CA SER A 372 -11.81 -53.15 13.87
C SER A 372 -12.10 -53.93 12.57
N THR A 373 -13.35 -54.39 12.39
CA THR A 373 -13.81 -55.02 11.15
C THR A 373 -13.85 -54.02 10.00
N LEU A 374 -14.31 -52.79 10.25
CA LEU A 374 -14.30 -51.71 9.25
C LEU A 374 -12.88 -51.45 8.74
N PHE A 375 -11.92 -51.30 9.65
CA PHE A 375 -10.52 -51.01 9.31
C PHE A 375 -9.84 -52.17 8.56
N ARG A 376 -10.30 -53.41 8.75
CA ARG A 376 -9.81 -54.55 7.94
C ARG A 376 -10.26 -54.47 6.49
N PHE A 377 -11.47 -53.98 6.21
CA PHE A 377 -11.99 -53.84 4.85
C PHE A 377 -11.54 -52.53 4.20
N TYR A 378 -11.48 -51.44 4.98
CA TYR A 378 -11.11 -50.10 4.57
C TYR A 378 -10.13 -49.50 5.58
N PRO A 379 -8.82 -49.78 5.41
CA PRO A 379 -7.78 -49.32 6.34
C PRO A 379 -7.71 -47.80 6.48
N ASP A 380 -8.03 -47.07 5.41
CA ASP A 380 -7.92 -45.60 5.38
C ASP A 380 -8.83 -44.91 6.42
N PHE A 381 -9.99 -45.51 6.74
CA PHE A 381 -10.91 -44.97 7.75
C PHE A 381 -10.37 -45.01 9.18
N GLU A 382 -9.28 -45.75 9.44
CA GLU A 382 -8.62 -45.69 10.75
C GLU A 382 -8.08 -44.28 11.04
N TRP A 383 -7.62 -43.57 10.01
CA TRP A 383 -7.14 -42.18 10.12
C TRP A 383 -8.26 -41.15 10.25
N ASP A 384 -9.51 -41.55 10.00
CA ASP A 384 -10.68 -40.67 10.02
C ASP A 384 -11.44 -40.69 11.34
N ILE A 385 -11.11 -41.63 12.23
CA ILE A 385 -11.78 -41.84 13.52
C ILE A 385 -10.74 -41.76 14.64
N ASN A 386 -10.77 -40.68 15.40
CA ASN A 386 -10.00 -40.59 16.63
C ASN A 386 -10.83 -41.14 17.80
N LYS A 387 -10.39 -42.27 18.36
CA LYS A 387 -11.09 -42.97 19.45
C LYS A 387 -10.18 -43.25 20.64
N THR A 388 -10.79 -43.24 21.81
CA THR A 388 -10.29 -43.85 23.03
C THR A 388 -10.97 -45.20 23.24
N GLN A 389 -10.70 -45.90 24.35
CA GLN A 389 -11.35 -47.19 24.64
C GLN A 389 -12.88 -47.08 24.73
N ASP A 390 -13.39 -45.94 25.20
CA ASP A 390 -14.81 -45.78 25.55
C ASP A 390 -15.56 -44.73 24.73
N LYS A 391 -14.90 -43.95 23.89
CA LYS A 391 -15.55 -42.86 23.12
C LYS A 391 -14.79 -42.54 21.84
N ILE A 392 -15.53 -42.06 20.84
CA ILE A 392 -14.97 -41.39 19.67
C ILE A 392 -14.89 -39.91 20.02
N GLU A 393 -13.68 -39.35 20.02
CA GLU A 393 -13.46 -37.94 20.40
C GLU A 393 -13.66 -37.00 19.22
N ALA A 394 -13.28 -37.45 18.03
CA ALA A 394 -13.50 -36.74 16.78
C ALA A 394 -13.59 -37.75 15.65
N SER A 395 -14.37 -37.42 14.63
CA SER A 395 -14.34 -38.11 13.36
C SER A 395 -14.41 -37.11 12.22
N ARG A 396 -13.99 -37.53 11.04
CA ARG A 396 -14.18 -36.74 9.82
C ARG A 396 -14.79 -37.57 8.69
N PHE A 397 -15.45 -36.88 7.78
CA PHE A 397 -15.96 -37.38 6.52
C PHE A 397 -15.39 -36.52 5.39
N PHE A 398 -15.52 -36.97 4.15
CA PHE A 398 -15.06 -36.21 2.99
C PHE A 398 -16.19 -35.93 2.02
N ILE A 399 -16.22 -34.71 1.50
CA ILE A 399 -17.07 -34.32 0.38
C ILE A 399 -16.18 -33.79 -0.75
N GLN A 400 -16.45 -34.21 -1.97
CA GLN A 400 -15.71 -33.74 -3.14
C GLN A 400 -16.44 -32.55 -3.76
N THR A 401 -15.74 -31.44 -3.89
CA THR A 401 -16.31 -30.24 -4.53
C THR A 401 -16.07 -30.27 -6.04
N VAL A 402 -16.97 -29.63 -6.80
CA VAL A 402 -16.96 -29.58 -8.27
C VAL A 402 -17.40 -28.19 -8.75
N ASN A 403 -17.01 -27.83 -9.98
CA ASN A 403 -17.37 -26.57 -10.63
C ASN A 403 -16.93 -25.32 -9.85
N VAL A 404 -15.76 -25.36 -9.21
CA VAL A 404 -15.17 -24.24 -8.46
C VAL A 404 -13.98 -23.72 -9.24
N THR A 405 -14.18 -22.67 -10.05
CA THR A 405 -13.14 -22.17 -10.96
C THR A 405 -12.78 -20.71 -10.73
N THR A 406 -13.65 -19.93 -10.08
CA THR A 406 -13.43 -18.51 -9.83
C THR A 406 -13.41 -18.20 -8.33
N ALA A 407 -12.75 -17.10 -7.94
CA ALA A 407 -12.76 -16.62 -6.55
C ALA A 407 -14.19 -16.35 -6.01
N VAL A 408 -15.13 -16.01 -6.90
CA VAL A 408 -16.55 -15.85 -6.55
C VAL A 408 -17.19 -17.19 -6.24
N ASP A 409 -16.87 -18.24 -7.01
CA ASP A 409 -17.34 -19.60 -6.72
C ASP A 409 -16.74 -20.14 -5.42
N GLU A 410 -15.45 -19.90 -5.18
CA GLU A 410 -14.76 -20.26 -3.94
C GLU A 410 -15.42 -19.62 -2.71
N LYS A 411 -15.76 -18.32 -2.81
CA LYS A 411 -16.50 -17.56 -1.79
C LYS A 411 -17.91 -18.12 -1.59
N ASN A 412 -18.63 -18.40 -2.67
CA ASN A 412 -20.01 -18.92 -2.62
C ASN A 412 -20.06 -20.35 -2.06
N LEU A 413 -19.11 -21.20 -2.44
CA LEU A 413 -18.92 -22.54 -1.89
C LEU A 413 -18.75 -22.44 -0.37
N LEU A 414 -17.80 -21.62 0.09
CA LEU A 414 -17.46 -21.52 1.51
C LEU A 414 -18.66 -21.04 2.35
N ASN A 415 -19.41 -20.05 1.85
CA ASN A 415 -20.62 -19.56 2.51
C ASN A 415 -21.71 -20.63 2.59
N LYS A 416 -22.04 -21.28 1.46
CA LYS A 416 -23.07 -22.34 1.42
C LYS A 416 -22.71 -23.49 2.37
N LEU A 417 -21.47 -23.96 2.30
CA LEU A 417 -20.95 -25.01 3.16
C LEU A 417 -21.12 -24.67 4.66
N ARG A 418 -20.65 -23.49 5.07
CA ARG A 418 -20.73 -23.05 6.47
C ARG A 418 -22.15 -22.80 6.95
N ASP A 419 -23.00 -22.23 6.10
CA ASP A 419 -24.39 -21.95 6.46
C ASP A 419 -25.21 -23.24 6.59
N THR A 420 -24.98 -24.23 5.72
CA THR A 420 -25.55 -25.58 5.87
C THR A 420 -25.04 -26.26 7.14
N ALA A 421 -23.73 -26.19 7.42
CA ALA A 421 -23.16 -26.76 8.64
C ALA A 421 -23.71 -26.13 9.94
N LYS A 422 -24.08 -24.84 9.93
CA LYS A 422 -24.72 -24.17 11.08
C LYS A 422 -26.16 -24.65 11.34
N GLN A 423 -26.86 -25.13 10.32
CA GLN A 423 -28.24 -25.63 10.45
C GLN A 423 -28.31 -27.05 11.03
N CYS A 424 -27.17 -27.73 11.08
CA CYS A 424 -27.05 -29.06 11.66
C CYS A 424 -27.22 -29.05 13.18
N SER A 425 -27.93 -30.07 13.69
CA SER A 425 -28.10 -30.29 15.13
C SER A 425 -26.82 -30.72 15.83
N ILE A 426 -25.88 -31.30 15.07
CA ILE A 426 -24.56 -31.72 15.54
C ILE A 426 -23.54 -30.66 15.11
N PRO A 427 -22.64 -30.22 16.01
CA PRO A 427 -21.62 -29.23 15.67
C PRO A 427 -20.63 -29.81 14.65
N LEU A 428 -20.75 -29.37 13.41
CA LEU A 428 -19.85 -29.71 12.31
C LEU A 428 -18.87 -28.58 12.03
N MET A 429 -17.61 -28.93 11.82
CA MET A 429 -16.56 -28.03 11.37
C MET A 429 -16.10 -28.46 9.99
N LEU A 430 -16.17 -27.55 9.02
CA LEU A 430 -15.70 -27.81 7.67
C LEU A 430 -14.27 -27.29 7.51
N TYR A 431 -13.39 -28.14 7.01
CA TYR A 431 -11.97 -27.83 6.91
C TYR A 431 -11.38 -28.27 5.57
N HIS A 432 -10.57 -27.38 4.99
CA HIS A 432 -9.63 -27.70 3.93
C HIS A 432 -8.48 -26.69 4.01
N PRO A 433 -7.21 -27.07 3.74
CA PRO A 433 -6.09 -26.12 3.79
C PRO A 433 -6.27 -24.88 2.90
N ALA A 434 -6.99 -25.02 1.78
CA ALA A 434 -7.27 -23.89 0.88
C ALA A 434 -8.24 -22.85 1.48
N PHE A 435 -9.05 -23.21 2.49
CA PHE A 435 -10.02 -22.27 3.08
C PHE A 435 -9.33 -21.05 3.72
N ILE A 436 -8.06 -21.15 4.11
CA ILE A 436 -7.25 -20.01 4.59
C ILE A 436 -7.15 -18.91 3.53
N TYR A 437 -7.19 -19.26 2.24
CA TYR A 437 -7.21 -18.30 1.14
C TYR A 437 -8.64 -17.80 0.86
N TYR A 438 -9.62 -18.69 0.87
CA TYR A 438 -11.03 -18.34 0.58
C TYR A 438 -11.64 -17.42 1.64
N ASP A 439 -11.23 -17.60 2.90
CA ASP A 439 -11.61 -16.73 4.02
C ASP A 439 -11.20 -15.27 3.80
N GLN A 440 -10.14 -15.03 3.03
CA GLN A 440 -9.70 -13.67 2.72
C GLN A 440 -10.73 -12.95 1.85
N TYR A 441 -11.34 -13.64 0.86
CA TYR A 441 -12.31 -13.04 -0.06
C TYR A 441 -13.59 -12.57 0.64
N LEU A 442 -13.96 -13.21 1.75
CA LEU A 442 -15.10 -12.78 2.56
C LEU A 442 -14.85 -11.45 3.27
N VAL A 443 -13.58 -11.18 3.61
CA VAL A 443 -13.21 -10.09 4.53
C VAL A 443 -12.59 -8.89 3.80
N ILE A 444 -11.94 -9.08 2.65
CA ILE A 444 -11.22 -8.02 1.91
C ILE A 444 -12.10 -6.80 1.63
N VAL A 445 -13.25 -6.98 0.98
CA VAL A 445 -14.09 -5.84 0.56
C VAL A 445 -14.62 -5.07 1.77
N GLN A 446 -15.17 -5.78 2.75
CA GLN A 446 -15.72 -5.16 3.96
C GLN A 446 -14.65 -4.40 4.75
N ASN A 447 -13.49 -5.02 4.97
CA ASN A 447 -12.39 -4.36 5.68
C ASN A 447 -11.83 -3.18 4.89
N THR A 448 -11.71 -3.29 3.56
CA THR A 448 -11.25 -2.17 2.71
C THR A 448 -12.17 -0.98 2.88
N MET A 449 -13.49 -1.18 2.77
CA MET A 449 -14.47 -0.11 2.93
C MET A 449 -14.43 0.50 4.34
N GLN A 450 -14.39 -0.33 5.39
CA GLN A 450 -14.31 0.16 6.76
C GLN A 450 -13.03 0.97 7.02
N ASN A 451 -11.87 0.46 6.60
CA ASN A 451 -10.60 1.15 6.79
C ASN A 451 -10.54 2.47 6.02
N VAL A 452 -11.02 2.48 4.78
CA VAL A 452 -11.09 3.70 3.96
C VAL A 452 -11.99 4.74 4.59
N LEU A 453 -13.17 4.36 5.07
CA LEU A 453 -14.12 5.29 5.70
C LEU A 453 -13.59 5.85 7.03
N ILE A 454 -12.99 4.99 7.87
CA ILE A 454 -12.40 5.42 9.15
C ILE A 454 -11.23 6.36 8.91
N ALA A 455 -10.33 6.00 7.98
CA ALA A 455 -9.17 6.82 7.65
C ALA A 455 -9.60 8.16 7.02
N ALA A 456 -10.53 8.18 6.06
CA ALA A 456 -11.07 9.42 5.49
C ALA A 456 -11.73 10.32 6.55
N GLY A 457 -12.47 9.73 7.50
CA GLY A 457 -13.05 10.45 8.64
C GLY A 457 -11.97 11.05 9.56
N ALA A 458 -10.92 10.29 9.87
CA ALA A 458 -9.78 10.79 10.62
C ALA A 458 -9.07 11.94 9.88
N MET A 459 -8.90 11.83 8.56
CA MET A 459 -8.29 12.88 7.75
C MET A 459 -9.12 14.16 7.74
N LEU A 460 -10.44 14.06 7.70
CA LEU A 460 -11.33 15.22 7.83
C LEU A 460 -11.16 15.92 9.19
N ILE A 461 -11.03 15.16 10.27
CA ILE A 461 -10.79 15.74 11.61
C ILE A 461 -9.44 16.46 11.64
N VAL A 462 -8.39 15.84 11.11
CA VAL A 462 -7.06 16.43 11.06
C VAL A 462 -7.04 17.69 10.19
N SER A 463 -7.70 17.67 9.02
CA SER A 463 -7.78 18.84 8.15
C SER A 463 -8.60 19.98 8.76
N LEU A 464 -9.68 19.68 9.50
CA LEU A 464 -10.46 20.68 10.25
C LEU A 464 -9.67 21.34 11.39
N LEU A 465 -8.76 20.59 12.02
CA LEU A 465 -7.90 21.13 13.07
C LEU A 465 -6.77 22.02 12.53
N LEU A 466 -6.27 21.71 11.33
CA LEU A 466 -5.04 22.32 10.79
C LEU A 466 -5.30 23.42 9.75
N ILE A 467 -6.41 23.36 9.01
CA ILE A 467 -6.76 24.37 8.00
C ILE A 467 -7.79 25.35 8.59
N PRO A 468 -7.52 26.68 8.60
CA PRO A 468 -8.39 27.66 9.26
C PRO A 468 -9.81 27.82 8.66
N ASN A 469 -10.07 27.24 7.48
CA ASN A 469 -11.32 27.42 6.75
C ASN A 469 -12.04 26.06 6.50
N PRO A 470 -13.25 25.85 7.06
CA PRO A 470 -13.96 24.58 6.95
C PRO A 470 -14.37 24.21 5.52
N PHE A 471 -14.59 25.18 4.63
CA PHE A 471 -14.91 24.89 3.22
C PHE A 471 -13.71 24.31 2.48
N CYS A 472 -12.49 24.77 2.79
CA CYS A 472 -11.27 24.21 2.23
C CYS A 472 -11.04 22.78 2.74
N CYS A 473 -11.35 22.51 4.02
CA CYS A 473 -11.29 21.15 4.57
C CYS A 473 -12.23 20.19 3.81
N LEU A 474 -13.46 20.62 3.52
CA LEU A 474 -14.43 19.81 2.75
C LEU A 474 -13.92 19.50 1.33
N TRP A 475 -13.32 20.48 0.65
CA TRP A 475 -12.73 20.26 -0.68
C TRP A 475 -11.53 19.32 -0.65
N VAL A 476 -10.68 19.41 0.37
CA VAL A 476 -9.58 18.45 0.58
C VAL A 476 -10.13 17.04 0.82
N THR A 477 -11.13 16.88 1.69
CA THR A 477 -11.77 15.57 1.93
C THR A 477 -12.44 15.02 0.68
N PHE A 478 -13.09 15.87 -0.13
CA PHE A 478 -13.65 15.47 -1.42
C PHE A 478 -12.57 15.03 -2.41
N ALA A 479 -11.44 15.74 -2.47
CA ALA A 479 -10.31 15.34 -3.31
C ALA A 479 -9.73 13.98 -2.87
N ILE A 480 -9.60 13.73 -1.56
CA ILE A 480 -9.15 12.43 -1.04
C ILE A 480 -10.10 11.31 -1.49
N ALA A 481 -11.41 11.48 -1.29
CA ALA A 481 -12.40 10.50 -1.72
C ALA A 481 -12.35 10.26 -3.24
N SER A 482 -12.20 11.33 -4.02
CA SER A 482 -12.07 11.28 -5.48
C SER A 482 -10.80 10.56 -5.94
N VAL A 483 -9.66 10.78 -5.28
CA VAL A 483 -8.40 10.07 -5.56
C VAL A 483 -8.55 8.58 -5.25
N ILE A 484 -9.13 8.22 -4.10
CA ILE A 484 -9.35 6.81 -3.74
C ILE A 484 -10.24 6.09 -4.75
N ILE A 485 -11.37 6.71 -5.13
CA ILE A 485 -12.28 6.14 -6.14
C ILE A 485 -11.56 6.01 -7.48
N GLY A 486 -10.72 6.98 -7.87
CA GLY A 486 -9.93 6.89 -9.09
C GLY A 486 -8.86 5.82 -9.07
N VAL A 487 -8.11 5.69 -7.97
CA VAL A 487 -7.12 4.64 -7.82
C VAL A 487 -7.82 3.27 -7.88
N ALA A 488 -8.88 3.07 -7.11
CA ALA A 488 -9.65 1.82 -7.11
C ALA A 488 -10.25 1.49 -8.48
N GLY A 489 -10.74 2.48 -9.22
CA GLY A 489 -11.31 2.29 -10.55
C GLY A 489 -10.26 2.00 -11.63
N PHE A 490 -9.18 2.78 -11.66
CA PHE A 490 -8.12 2.64 -12.66
C PHE A 490 -7.21 1.43 -12.41
N MET A 491 -7.18 0.88 -11.20
CA MET A 491 -6.58 -0.44 -10.93
C MET A 491 -7.15 -1.51 -11.86
N THR A 492 -8.46 -1.48 -12.11
CA THR A 492 -9.11 -2.44 -13.02
C THR A 492 -8.60 -2.29 -14.46
N PHE A 493 -8.47 -1.05 -14.95
CA PHE A 493 -7.92 -0.79 -16.29
C PHE A 493 -6.44 -1.15 -16.40
N TRP A 494 -5.72 -1.21 -15.29
CA TRP A 494 -4.32 -1.63 -15.25
C TRP A 494 -4.11 -3.11 -14.85
N HIS A 495 -5.19 -3.91 -14.91
CA HIS A 495 -5.21 -5.34 -14.58
C HIS A 495 -4.64 -5.65 -13.19
N VAL A 496 -5.07 -4.89 -12.19
CA VAL A 496 -4.76 -5.12 -10.78
C VAL A 496 -6.01 -5.58 -10.05
N ASN A 497 -5.91 -6.70 -9.35
CA ASN A 497 -7.02 -7.24 -8.56
C ASN A 497 -7.12 -6.56 -7.19
N LEU A 498 -8.32 -6.59 -6.59
CA LEU A 498 -8.53 -6.22 -5.20
C LEU A 498 -8.17 -7.42 -4.30
N ASP A 499 -6.93 -7.42 -3.85
CA ASP A 499 -6.37 -8.38 -2.90
C ASP A 499 -5.86 -7.69 -1.63
N SER A 500 -5.25 -8.46 -0.72
CA SER A 500 -4.70 -7.92 0.54
C SER A 500 -3.54 -6.95 0.33
N ILE A 501 -2.79 -7.03 -0.78
CA ILE A 501 -1.69 -6.11 -1.13
C ILE A 501 -2.28 -4.80 -1.66
N SER A 502 -3.23 -4.89 -2.57
CA SER A 502 -3.97 -3.74 -3.10
C SER A 502 -4.71 -2.99 -2.00
N MET A 503 -5.29 -3.71 -1.02
CA MET A 503 -5.92 -3.11 0.16
C MET A 503 -4.94 -2.24 0.96
N ILE A 504 -3.69 -2.71 1.20
CA ILE A 504 -2.66 -1.90 1.86
C ILE A 504 -2.49 -0.59 1.09
N ASN A 505 -2.27 -0.69 -0.22
CA ASN A 505 -1.94 0.47 -1.05
C ASN A 505 -3.11 1.47 -1.15
N LEU A 506 -4.36 1.00 -1.07
CA LEU A 506 -5.53 1.87 -0.98
C LEU A 506 -5.62 2.61 0.36
N VAL A 507 -5.13 2.02 1.46
CA VAL A 507 -5.01 2.73 2.75
C VAL A 507 -3.86 3.75 2.69
N ILE A 508 -2.72 3.37 2.09
CA ILE A 508 -1.59 4.30 1.84
C ILE A 508 -2.06 5.51 1.03
N CYS A 509 -2.89 5.29 0.01
CA CYS A 509 -3.44 6.36 -0.85
C CYS A 509 -4.02 7.52 -0.05
N ILE A 510 -4.62 7.24 1.11
CA ILE A 510 -5.28 8.25 1.93
C ILE A 510 -4.25 9.26 2.45
N GLY A 511 -3.17 8.81 3.08
CA GLY A 511 -2.10 9.69 3.59
C GLY A 511 -1.50 10.57 2.50
N PHE A 512 -1.00 9.93 1.44
CA PHE A 512 -0.32 10.60 0.33
C PHE A 512 -1.21 11.57 -0.48
N SER A 513 -2.50 11.27 -0.63
CA SER A 513 -3.42 12.13 -1.39
C SER A 513 -3.76 13.42 -0.64
N VAL A 514 -3.70 13.39 0.70
CA VAL A 514 -3.96 14.56 1.54
C VAL A 514 -2.89 15.60 1.33
N ASP A 515 -1.62 15.20 1.27
CA ASP A 515 -0.47 16.13 1.29
C ASP A 515 -0.55 17.18 0.19
N PHE A 516 -0.68 16.75 -1.07
CA PHE A 516 -0.72 17.65 -2.21
C PHE A 516 -1.89 18.64 -2.14
N SER A 517 -3.07 18.15 -1.75
CA SER A 517 -4.30 18.96 -1.71
C SER A 517 -4.34 19.88 -0.49
N ALA A 518 -3.84 19.42 0.66
CA ALA A 518 -3.81 20.17 1.91
C ALA A 518 -2.81 21.31 1.86
N HIS A 519 -1.60 21.10 1.34
CA HIS A 519 -0.58 22.15 1.20
C HIS A 519 -1.04 23.30 0.33
N ILE A 520 -1.59 22.99 -0.85
CA ILE A 520 -2.10 23.99 -1.78
C ILE A 520 -3.33 24.71 -1.19
N SER A 521 -4.24 23.99 -0.53
CA SER A 521 -5.42 24.60 0.11
C SER A 521 -5.03 25.50 1.29
N TYR A 522 -4.05 25.09 2.09
CA TYR A 522 -3.53 25.91 3.18
C TYR A 522 -2.87 27.18 2.66
N ALA A 523 -2.00 27.09 1.65
CA ALA A 523 -1.39 28.27 1.03
C ALA A 523 -2.42 29.21 0.39
N PHE A 524 -3.47 28.67 -0.22
CA PHE A 524 -4.58 29.46 -0.76
C PHE A 524 -5.32 30.24 0.34
N VAL A 525 -5.61 29.57 1.47
CA VAL A 525 -6.30 30.19 2.60
C VAL A 525 -5.43 31.26 3.26
N SER A 526 -4.13 31.02 3.39
CA SER A 526 -3.17 31.94 4.00
C SER A 526 -2.77 33.12 3.09
N SER A 527 -3.07 33.08 1.80
CA SER A 527 -2.79 34.17 0.87
C SER A 527 -3.65 35.42 1.18
N GLU A 528 -3.01 36.57 1.32
CA GLU A 528 -3.64 37.88 1.56
C GLU A 528 -4.17 38.55 0.28
N LYS A 529 -4.06 37.90 -0.89
CA LYS A 529 -4.51 38.47 -2.17
C LYS A 529 -6.04 38.66 -2.19
N PRO A 530 -6.55 39.74 -2.83
CA PRO A 530 -7.96 40.11 -2.76
C PRO A 530 -8.89 39.20 -3.60
N SER A 531 -8.41 38.66 -4.72
CA SER A 531 -9.24 37.83 -5.61
C SER A 531 -8.91 36.34 -5.47
N ALA A 532 -9.92 35.47 -5.53
CA ALA A 532 -9.72 34.02 -5.48
C ALA A 532 -8.78 33.51 -6.58
N ASN A 533 -8.79 34.14 -7.76
CA ASN A 533 -7.85 33.84 -8.83
C ASN A 533 -6.40 34.19 -8.45
N GLU A 534 -6.17 35.36 -7.87
CA GLU A 534 -4.82 35.76 -7.44
C GLU A 534 -4.32 34.91 -6.28
N ARG A 535 -5.19 34.54 -5.34
CA ARG A 535 -4.85 33.61 -4.24
C ARG A 535 -4.44 32.23 -4.76
N ALA A 536 -5.11 31.72 -5.79
CA ALA A 536 -4.73 30.45 -6.43
C ALA A 536 -3.37 30.56 -7.16
N ILE A 537 -3.11 31.66 -7.85
CA ILE A 537 -1.81 31.91 -8.49
C ILE A 537 -0.70 32.01 -7.45
N ASP A 538 -0.96 32.72 -6.34
CA ASP A 538 -0.03 32.89 -5.23
C ASP A 538 0.30 31.55 -4.55
N ALA A 539 -0.71 30.72 -4.26
CA ALA A 539 -0.52 29.38 -3.72
C ALA A 539 0.32 28.48 -4.66
N LEU A 540 0.07 28.53 -5.97
CA LEU A 540 0.83 27.78 -6.98
C LEU A 540 2.27 28.30 -7.15
N TYR A 541 2.48 29.61 -7.07
CA TYR A 541 3.82 30.21 -7.07
C TYR A 541 4.65 29.71 -5.88
N MET A 542 4.03 29.66 -4.71
CA MET A 542 4.64 29.29 -3.45
C MET A 542 4.98 27.79 -3.36
N LEU A 543 4.03 26.92 -3.66
CA LEU A 543 4.14 25.48 -3.38
C LEU A 543 4.05 24.59 -4.62
N GLY A 544 3.74 25.12 -5.81
CA GLY A 544 3.55 24.32 -7.02
C GLY A 544 4.81 23.55 -7.45
N TYR A 545 5.98 24.18 -7.40
CA TYR A 545 7.24 23.52 -7.76
C TYR A 545 7.71 22.49 -6.72
N PRO A 546 7.75 22.79 -5.40
CA PRO A 546 8.05 21.80 -4.37
C PRO A 546 7.13 20.57 -4.44
N VAL A 547 5.82 20.77 -4.57
CA VAL A 547 4.85 19.68 -4.72
C VAL A 547 5.13 18.82 -5.97
N LEU A 548 5.48 19.45 -7.09
CA LEU A 548 5.86 18.72 -8.30
C LEU A 548 7.18 17.92 -8.10
N GLN A 549 8.16 18.49 -7.41
CA GLN A 549 9.41 17.80 -7.08
C GLN A 549 9.15 16.59 -6.18
N GLY A 550 8.31 16.73 -5.16
CA GLY A 550 7.86 15.65 -4.27
C GLY A 550 7.13 14.52 -4.99
N ALA A 551 6.21 14.87 -5.90
CA ALA A 551 5.51 13.89 -6.71
C ALA A 551 6.48 13.09 -7.60
N ILE A 552 7.41 13.77 -8.28
CA ILE A 552 8.39 13.11 -9.15
C ILE A 552 9.39 12.28 -8.33
N SER A 553 9.88 12.77 -7.19
CA SER A 553 10.80 12.01 -6.33
C SER A 553 10.15 10.74 -5.79
N THR A 554 8.88 10.80 -5.41
CA THR A 554 8.14 9.63 -4.92
C THR A 554 7.91 8.62 -6.04
N ILE A 555 7.55 9.06 -7.25
CA ILE A 555 7.47 8.18 -8.43
C ILE A 555 8.83 7.53 -8.72
N LEU A 556 9.93 8.29 -8.69
CA LEU A 556 11.28 7.74 -8.86
C LEU A 556 11.68 6.78 -7.74
N GLY A 557 11.19 6.99 -6.52
CA GLY A 557 11.37 6.08 -5.39
C GLY A 557 10.80 4.70 -5.67
N VAL A 558 9.63 4.63 -6.30
CA VAL A 558 8.91 3.36 -6.56
C VAL A 558 9.09 2.81 -7.97
N VAL A 559 9.57 3.58 -8.95
CA VAL A 559 9.63 3.17 -10.37
C VAL A 559 10.49 1.93 -10.60
N VAL A 560 11.53 1.76 -9.79
CA VAL A 560 12.43 0.60 -9.88
C VAL A 560 11.68 -0.71 -9.61
N LEU A 561 10.60 -0.67 -8.81
CA LEU A 561 9.75 -1.83 -8.54
C LEU A 561 8.96 -2.29 -9.78
N ALA A 562 8.80 -1.44 -10.80
CA ALA A 562 8.21 -1.84 -12.08
C ALA A 562 9.04 -2.90 -12.81
N ALA A 563 10.36 -2.90 -12.58
CA ALA A 563 11.30 -3.87 -13.16
C ALA A 563 11.43 -5.16 -12.33
N ALA A 564 10.75 -5.27 -11.20
CA ALA A 564 10.79 -6.46 -10.36
C ALA A 564 10.02 -7.62 -11.02
N ARG A 565 10.53 -8.85 -10.83
CA ARG A 565 9.93 -10.07 -11.41
C ARG A 565 8.73 -10.62 -10.64
N ALA A 566 8.43 -10.09 -9.45
CA ALA A 566 7.30 -10.54 -8.65
C ALA A 566 6.10 -9.61 -8.84
N TYR A 567 4.90 -10.17 -8.85
CA TYR A 567 3.64 -9.42 -8.90
C TYR A 567 3.53 -8.41 -7.75
N ILE A 568 3.91 -8.79 -6.52
CA ILE A 568 3.75 -7.96 -5.32
C ILE A 568 4.39 -6.58 -5.50
N PHE A 569 5.62 -6.55 -6.03
CA PHE A 569 6.37 -5.32 -6.28
C PHE A 569 5.79 -4.50 -7.43
N ARG A 570 5.39 -5.15 -8.54
CA ARG A 570 4.79 -4.45 -9.69
C ARG A 570 3.42 -3.87 -9.37
N THR A 571 2.59 -4.60 -8.61
CA THR A 571 1.29 -4.13 -8.13
C THR A 571 1.45 -2.94 -7.18
N PHE A 572 2.44 -3.00 -6.28
CA PHE A 572 2.80 -1.85 -5.45
C PHE A 572 3.18 -0.62 -6.28
N PHE A 573 4.06 -0.78 -7.27
CA PHE A 573 4.41 0.29 -8.21
C PHE A 573 3.19 0.86 -8.93
N LYS A 574 2.37 0.01 -9.57
CA LYS A 574 1.20 0.44 -10.35
C LYS A 574 0.24 1.28 -9.50
N ILE A 575 -0.09 0.80 -8.30
CA ILE A 575 -1.02 1.52 -7.42
C ILE A 575 -0.37 2.81 -6.94
N MET A 576 0.88 2.77 -6.46
CA MET A 576 1.55 4.00 -5.99
C MET A 576 1.71 5.05 -7.09
N PHE A 577 1.99 4.63 -8.32
CA PHE A 577 2.02 5.53 -9.47
C PHE A 577 0.65 6.21 -9.69
N LEU A 578 -0.46 5.47 -9.63
CA LEU A 578 -1.80 6.03 -9.73
C LEU A 578 -2.10 7.00 -8.57
N VAL A 579 -1.74 6.63 -7.34
CA VAL A 579 -1.92 7.48 -6.14
C VAL A 579 -1.22 8.81 -6.33
N ILE A 580 0.07 8.80 -6.69
CA ILE A 580 0.87 10.02 -6.81
C ILE A 580 0.42 10.84 -8.02
N LEU A 581 0.12 10.20 -9.14
CA LEU A 581 -0.36 10.88 -10.35
C LEU A 581 -1.71 11.58 -10.09
N PHE A 582 -2.69 10.86 -9.55
CA PHE A 582 -4.00 11.44 -9.27
C PHE A 582 -3.95 12.42 -8.11
N GLY A 583 -3.14 12.18 -7.07
CA GLY A 583 -2.90 13.12 -5.99
C GLY A 583 -2.31 14.44 -6.51
N ALA A 584 -1.27 14.38 -7.35
CA ALA A 584 -0.66 15.55 -7.97
C ALA A 584 -1.64 16.29 -8.91
N LEU A 585 -2.44 15.56 -9.71
CA LEU A 585 -3.48 16.17 -10.53
C LEU A 585 -4.55 16.88 -9.67
N HIS A 586 -4.96 16.30 -8.54
CA HIS A 586 -5.90 16.95 -7.63
C HIS A 586 -5.28 18.20 -7.00
N GLY A 587 -4.06 18.11 -6.46
CA GLY A 587 -3.39 19.24 -5.80
C GLY A 587 -2.98 20.37 -6.75
N LEU A 588 -2.49 20.07 -7.95
CA LEU A 588 -1.93 21.07 -8.87
C LEU A 588 -2.90 21.55 -9.97
N VAL A 589 -4.01 20.84 -10.20
CA VAL A 589 -4.98 21.17 -11.26
C VAL A 589 -6.39 21.38 -10.70
N PHE A 590 -6.98 20.37 -10.07
CA PHE A 590 -8.40 20.42 -9.70
C PHE A 590 -8.68 21.35 -8.52
N ILE A 591 -7.94 21.22 -7.42
CA ILE A 591 -8.12 22.04 -6.22
C ILE A 591 -7.94 23.54 -6.49
N PRO A 592 -6.85 24.01 -7.14
CA PRO A 592 -6.69 25.43 -7.44
C PRO A 592 -7.87 26.00 -8.24
N VAL A 593 -8.38 25.25 -9.23
CA VAL A 593 -9.52 25.68 -10.04
C VAL A 593 -10.81 25.69 -9.21
N PHE A 594 -11.09 24.63 -8.44
CA PHE A 594 -12.31 24.54 -7.65
C PHE A 594 -12.39 25.61 -6.55
N LEU A 595 -11.27 25.92 -5.89
CA LEU A 595 -11.20 26.99 -4.91
C LEU A 595 -11.46 28.37 -5.53
N THR A 596 -11.17 28.59 -6.81
CA THR A 596 -11.44 29.87 -7.48
C THR A 596 -12.92 30.16 -7.77
N PHE A 597 -13.81 29.18 -7.59
CA PHE A 597 -15.25 29.38 -7.75
C PHE A 597 -15.93 29.98 -6.51
N PHE A 598 -15.21 30.08 -5.39
CA PHE A 598 -15.72 30.52 -4.09
C PHE A 598 -15.07 31.81 -3.61
#